data_AF-A0A0G4J330-F1
#
_entry.id   AF-A0A0G4J330-F1
#
_cell.length_a   1.000
_cell.length_b   1.000
_cell.length_c   1.000
_cell.angle_alpha   90.00
_cell.angle_beta   90.00
_cell.angle_gamma   90.00
#
_symmetry.space_group_name_H-M   'P 1'
#
loop_
_entity.id
_entity.type
_entity.pdbx_description
1 polymer ?
#
loop_
_entity_poly.entity_id
_entity_poly.type
_entity_poly.pdbx_seq_one_letter_code
_entity_poly.pdbx_strand_id
1 'polypeptide(L)'
;MEGALEKLTNNKLGLNYYQKRYFRLEWSRLRYFERADDETEKGVIDLAELHGAYLSDDDASRRTLVLLFGSRSLLLLAPDPEEARAWILNLRTYTSRADPSAPVRMPAHIVRALLQLVRLCRDNGGANQEGLFRVPGRASLIKSICRSAYLNRPDVVTADEARDVESTAGAIKRLLWTLPEPLFTAASVTPMTQATAPGQVRALLSSMPTDNRAVIHDLFGLLRDVCANTTTTKMSPASLAICFAPCLSGAERGDILDMKPLFEILVNQYDDVFDGVAYERASAGDDDESLGNITRLKSTSSARIMNQLLASTGGDAKGTLRRTRTRVMDTLRVGASGTTK
;
A
#
# COMPACT_ATOMS: atom_id res chain seq x y z
N MET A 1 -3.84 -1.95 3.39
CA MET A 1 -3.50 -2.37 4.79
C MET A 1 -4.73 -2.17 5.66
N GLU A 2 -4.99 -3.04 6.64
CA GLU A 2 -6.09 -2.86 7.60
C GLU A 2 -5.71 -3.35 9.00
N GLY A 3 -6.31 -2.77 10.04
CA GLY A 3 -5.99 -3.12 11.42
C GLY A 3 -6.60 -2.19 12.46
N ALA A 4 -6.61 -2.62 13.72
CA ALA A 4 -7.08 -1.80 14.83
C ALA A 4 -5.98 -0.81 15.26
N LEU A 5 -6.36 0.45 15.44
CA LEU A 5 -5.52 1.49 16.04
C LEU A 5 -6.35 2.28 17.05
N GLU A 6 -5.69 2.90 18.02
CA GLU A 6 -6.36 3.85 18.90
C GLU A 6 -6.10 5.27 18.44
N LYS A 7 -7.17 5.99 18.12
CA LYS A 7 -7.11 7.37 17.63
C LYS A 7 -7.22 8.34 18.79
N LEU A 8 -6.26 9.25 18.96
CA LEU A 8 -6.39 10.34 19.92
C LEU A 8 -7.54 11.27 19.51
N THR A 9 -8.51 11.43 20.38
CA THR A 9 -9.76 12.17 20.15
C THR A 9 -10.06 13.09 21.34
N ASN A 10 -10.76 14.19 21.10
CA ASN A 10 -11.13 15.14 22.15
C ASN A 10 -12.62 14.98 22.48
N ASN A 11 -12.95 14.96 23.76
CA ASN A 11 -14.35 15.00 24.19
C ASN A 11 -14.91 16.44 24.12
N LYS A 12 -16.21 16.59 24.39
CA LYS A 12 -16.90 17.91 24.42
C LYS A 12 -16.30 18.91 25.43
N LEU A 13 -15.53 18.41 26.40
CA LEU A 13 -14.85 19.19 27.44
C LEU A 13 -13.39 19.52 27.07
N GLY A 14 -12.92 19.13 25.88
CA GLY A 14 -11.55 19.38 25.41
C GLY A 14 -10.48 18.47 26.04
N LEU A 15 -10.88 17.40 26.73
CA LEU A 15 -9.95 16.39 27.24
C LEU A 15 -9.68 15.33 26.17
N ASN A 16 -8.40 14.98 26.04
CA ASN A 16 -7.94 13.97 25.09
C ASN A 16 -8.15 12.57 25.67
N TYR A 17 -8.58 11.64 24.82
CA TYR A 17 -8.65 10.21 25.12
C TYR A 17 -8.39 9.39 23.87
N TYR A 18 -7.92 8.16 24.04
CA TYR A 18 -7.72 7.23 22.94
C TYR A 18 -9.01 6.46 22.65
N GLN A 19 -9.39 6.43 21.38
CA GLN A 19 -10.57 5.71 20.93
C GLN A 19 -10.17 4.61 19.96
N LYS A 20 -10.46 3.35 20.31
CA LYS A 20 -10.21 2.21 19.44
C LYS A 20 -11.08 2.31 18.19
N ARG A 21 -10.46 2.16 17.02
CA ARG A 21 -11.10 2.18 15.71
C ARG A 21 -10.44 1.14 14.82
N TYR A 22 -11.20 0.65 13.84
CA TYR A 22 -10.65 -0.20 12.80
C TYR A 22 -10.33 0.64 11.58
N PHE A 23 -9.09 0.62 11.12
CA PHE A 23 -8.62 1.42 9.99
C PHE A 23 -8.43 0.56 8.75
N ARG A 24 -8.83 1.08 7.59
CA ARG A 24 -8.57 0.51 6.27
C ARG A 24 -7.90 1.58 5.41
N LEU A 25 -6.70 1.24 4.92
CA LEU A 25 -5.96 2.02 3.94
C LEU A 25 -6.32 1.51 2.55
N GLU A 26 -7.02 2.36 1.80
CA GLU A 26 -7.51 2.09 0.45
C GLU A 26 -7.21 3.31 -0.41
N TRP A 27 -6.46 3.15 -1.50
CA TRP A 27 -6.09 4.26 -2.38
C TRP A 27 -5.39 5.38 -1.59
N SER A 28 -5.82 6.63 -1.75
CA SER A 28 -5.34 7.78 -0.97
C SER A 28 -6.22 8.11 0.24
N ARG A 29 -7.00 7.14 0.74
CA ARG A 29 -7.92 7.33 1.86
C ARG A 29 -7.63 6.36 3.00
N LEU A 30 -7.51 6.92 4.19
CA LEU A 30 -7.47 6.15 5.43
C LEU A 30 -8.85 6.25 6.09
N ARG A 31 -9.70 5.26 5.81
CA ARG A 31 -11.05 5.14 6.37
C ARG A 31 -10.99 4.48 7.75
N TYR A 32 -11.86 4.88 8.65
CA TYR A 32 -11.96 4.22 9.95
C TYR A 32 -13.40 3.96 10.38
N PHE A 33 -13.58 2.85 11.08
CA PHE A 33 -14.85 2.25 11.47
C PHE A 33 -14.90 2.05 12.99
N GLU A 34 -16.10 1.80 13.55
CA GLU A 34 -16.21 1.43 14.96
C GLU A 34 -15.61 0.03 15.16
N ARG A 35 -15.97 -0.90 14.27
CA ARG A 35 -15.56 -2.30 14.27
C ARG A 35 -15.07 -2.74 12.89
N ALA A 36 -14.48 -3.93 12.84
CA ALA A 36 -13.84 -4.46 11.62
C ALA A 36 -14.85 -4.91 10.56
N ASP A 37 -16.07 -5.23 10.96
CA ASP A 37 -17.18 -5.75 10.18
C ASP A 37 -18.20 -4.67 9.77
N ASP A 38 -18.04 -3.44 10.26
CA ASP A 38 -18.93 -2.34 9.88
C ASP A 38 -18.79 -2.01 8.38
N GLU A 39 -19.94 -1.75 7.75
CA GLU A 39 -20.03 -1.26 6.38
C GLU A 39 -19.89 0.26 6.31
N THR A 40 -20.39 0.98 7.32
CA THR A 40 -20.40 2.44 7.35
C THR A 40 -19.17 2.99 8.08
N GLU A 41 -18.36 3.79 7.40
CA GLU A 41 -17.24 4.47 8.04
C GLU A 41 -17.70 5.53 9.07
N LYS A 42 -16.92 5.67 10.14
CA LYS A 42 -17.03 6.78 11.10
C LYS A 42 -16.30 8.04 10.62
N GLY A 43 -15.43 7.90 9.64
CA GLY A 43 -14.75 9.02 9.01
C GLY A 43 -13.67 8.58 8.05
N VAL A 44 -13.18 9.55 7.29
CA VAL A 44 -12.16 9.38 6.27
C VAL A 44 -11.08 10.43 6.49
N ILE A 45 -9.83 10.00 6.41
CA ILE A 45 -8.66 10.88 6.40
C ILE A 45 -8.10 10.85 4.98
N ASP A 46 -8.06 12.01 4.34
CA ASP A 46 -7.47 12.18 3.01
C ASP A 46 -5.94 12.24 3.13
N LEU A 47 -5.25 11.33 2.46
CA LEU A 47 -3.79 11.21 2.49
C LEU A 47 -3.12 12.08 1.42
N ALA A 48 -3.87 12.73 0.53
CA ALA A 48 -3.30 13.69 -0.42
C ALA A 48 -2.61 14.87 0.29
N GLU A 49 -3.09 15.24 1.48
CA GLU A 49 -2.52 16.28 2.34
C GLU A 49 -1.48 15.73 3.35
N LEU A 50 -1.09 14.45 3.27
CA LEU A 50 -0.15 13.88 4.23
C LEU A 50 1.28 14.33 3.91
N HIS A 51 1.84 15.19 4.77
CA HIS A 51 3.19 15.74 4.61
C HIS A 51 4.25 14.94 5.39
N GLY A 52 3.84 14.14 6.37
CA GLY A 52 4.78 13.38 7.17
C GLY A 52 4.12 12.23 7.92
N ALA A 53 4.81 11.09 7.98
CA ALA A 53 4.42 9.91 8.74
C ALA A 53 5.65 9.28 9.40
N TYR A 54 5.69 9.29 10.73
CA TYR A 54 6.81 8.74 11.51
C TYR A 54 6.33 8.20 12.87
N LEU A 55 7.20 7.40 13.52
CA LEU A 55 6.98 6.96 14.89
C LEU A 55 7.46 8.06 15.85
N SER A 56 6.70 8.29 16.93
CA SER A 56 7.08 9.26 17.96
C SER A 56 8.38 8.84 18.65
N ASP A 57 9.34 9.77 18.76
CA ASP A 57 10.59 9.56 19.51
C ASP A 57 10.36 9.60 21.03
N ASP A 58 9.29 10.27 21.47
CA ASP A 58 8.92 10.39 22.89
C ASP A 58 8.23 9.14 23.43
N ASP A 59 7.92 8.17 22.56
CA ASP A 59 7.30 6.89 22.93
C ASP A 59 8.34 5.77 22.92
N ALA A 60 8.83 5.40 24.11
CA ALA A 60 9.76 4.30 24.29
C ALA A 60 9.23 2.96 23.76
N SER A 61 7.91 2.78 23.72
CA SER A 61 7.28 1.57 23.17
C SER A 61 7.27 1.55 21.64
N ARG A 62 7.57 2.67 20.97
CA ARG A 62 7.57 2.83 19.51
C ARG A 62 6.26 2.40 18.85
N ARG A 63 5.14 2.65 19.52
CA ARG A 63 3.79 2.30 19.07
C ARG A 63 3.00 3.49 18.56
N THR A 64 3.44 4.70 18.86
CA THR A 64 2.73 5.94 18.52
C THR A 64 3.14 6.43 17.14
N LEU A 65 2.17 6.48 16.23
CA LEU A 65 2.30 7.07 14.91
C LEU A 65 1.91 8.54 14.95
N VAL A 66 2.71 9.37 14.29
CA VAL A 66 2.47 10.78 14.09
C VAL A 66 2.27 11.05 12.61
N LEU A 67 1.06 11.48 12.24
CA LEU A 67 0.70 11.86 10.87
C LEU A 67 0.52 13.38 10.80
N LEU A 68 1.23 14.04 9.88
CA LEU A 68 1.24 15.50 9.73
C LEU A 68 0.45 15.94 8.50
N PHE A 69 -0.46 16.88 8.71
CA PHE A 69 -1.35 17.47 7.70
C PHE A 69 -1.28 19.00 7.81
N GLY A 70 -0.24 19.60 7.22
CA GLY A 70 0.03 21.03 7.35
C GLY A 70 0.23 21.45 8.81
N SER A 71 -0.70 22.23 9.36
CA SER A 71 -0.69 22.69 10.76
C SER A 71 -1.32 21.68 11.74
N ARG A 72 -1.93 20.61 11.24
CA ARG A 72 -2.62 19.59 12.05
C ARG A 72 -1.75 18.35 12.18
N SER A 73 -1.85 17.69 13.33
CA SER A 73 -1.25 16.38 13.56
C SER A 73 -2.31 15.39 14.05
N LEU A 74 -2.26 14.16 13.55
CA LEU A 74 -3.05 13.05 14.05
C LEU A 74 -2.12 12.06 14.76
N LEU A 75 -2.50 11.69 15.98
CA LEU A 75 -1.80 10.68 16.77
C LEU A 75 -2.62 9.39 16.79
N LEU A 76 -1.99 8.31 16.33
CA LEU A 76 -2.57 6.95 16.34
C LEU A 76 -1.66 6.03 17.15
N LEU A 77 -2.24 5.19 17.99
CA LEU A 77 -1.52 4.19 18.76
C LEU A 77 -1.75 2.81 18.15
N ALA A 78 -0.68 2.16 17.72
CA ALA A 78 -0.72 0.77 17.27
C ALA A 78 -0.79 -0.21 18.44
N PRO A 79 -1.31 -1.43 18.25
CA PRO A 79 -1.37 -2.44 19.32
C PRO A 79 0.03 -2.91 19.74
N ASP A 80 0.99 -2.92 18.81
CA ASP A 80 2.37 -3.35 19.04
C ASP A 80 3.35 -2.60 18.10
N PRO A 81 4.66 -2.69 18.34
CA PRO A 81 5.67 -1.96 17.56
C PRO A 81 5.85 -2.47 16.12
N GLU A 82 5.47 -3.70 15.83
CA GLU A 82 5.54 -4.26 14.48
C GLU A 82 4.42 -3.69 13.61
N GLU A 83 3.20 -3.65 14.13
CA GLU A 83 2.07 -2.94 13.53
C GLU A 83 2.39 -1.46 13.30
N ALA A 84 3.01 -0.80 14.28
CA ALA A 84 3.40 0.60 14.16
C ALA A 84 4.35 0.82 12.97
N ARG A 85 5.39 -0.02 12.85
CA ARG A 85 6.34 0.03 11.72
C ARG A 85 5.64 -0.23 10.40
N ALA A 86 4.80 -1.26 10.33
CA ALA A 86 4.07 -1.60 9.12
C ALA A 86 3.17 -0.44 8.65
N TRP A 87 2.43 0.19 9.56
CA TRP A 87 1.59 1.33 9.22
C TRP A 87 2.41 2.51 8.70
N ILE A 88 3.53 2.84 9.35
CA ILE A 88 4.43 3.91 8.88
C ILE A 88 5.03 3.57 7.51
N LEU A 89 5.47 2.35 7.29
CA LEU A 89 6.04 1.91 6.02
C LEU A 89 5.04 2.07 4.87
N ASN A 90 3.78 1.68 5.08
CA ASN A 90 2.72 1.81 4.09
C ASN A 90 2.26 3.27 3.90
N LEU A 91 2.21 4.09 4.96
CA LEU A 91 1.78 5.50 4.88
C LEU A 91 2.85 6.44 4.31
N ARG A 92 4.13 6.08 4.39
CA ARG A 92 5.22 6.91 3.87
C ARG A 92 5.22 7.06 2.35
N THR A 93 4.63 6.12 1.62
CA THR A 93 4.53 6.26 0.16
C THR A 93 3.77 7.52 -0.26
N TYR A 94 2.78 7.94 0.53
CA TYR A 94 2.00 9.16 0.28
C TYR A 94 2.78 10.44 0.61
N THR A 95 3.80 10.37 1.47
CA THR A 95 4.62 11.52 1.87
C THR A 95 5.77 11.82 0.91
N SER A 96 6.13 10.86 0.06
CA SER A 96 7.34 10.94 -0.78
C SER A 96 7.08 11.55 -2.16
N ARG A 97 5.96 12.26 -2.32
CA ARG A 97 5.51 12.82 -3.60
C ARG A 97 6.17 14.17 -3.82
N ALA A 98 6.62 14.42 -5.04
CA ALA A 98 7.18 15.73 -5.43
C ALA A 98 6.10 16.83 -5.38
N ASP A 99 4.86 16.47 -5.73
CA ASP A 99 3.68 17.33 -5.64
C ASP A 99 2.39 16.48 -5.43
N PRO A 100 1.26 17.11 -5.01
CA PRO A 100 0.00 16.39 -4.73
C PRO A 100 -0.72 15.77 -5.94
N SER A 101 -0.26 16.03 -7.16
CA SER A 101 -0.78 15.44 -8.41
C SER A 101 0.10 14.29 -8.94
N ALA A 102 1.35 14.19 -8.48
CA ALA A 102 2.28 13.14 -8.89
C ALA A 102 1.79 11.73 -8.49
N PRO A 103 2.02 10.68 -9.29
CA PRO A 103 1.63 9.31 -8.98
C PRO A 103 2.14 8.85 -7.61
N VAL A 104 1.33 8.09 -6.88
CA VAL A 104 1.75 7.49 -5.62
C VAL A 104 2.49 6.21 -5.93
N ARG A 105 3.76 6.13 -5.50
CA ARG A 105 4.58 4.94 -5.75
C ARG A 105 4.02 3.71 -5.02
N MET A 106 4.23 2.53 -5.59
CA MET A 106 3.96 1.29 -4.86
C MET A 106 4.96 1.16 -3.71
N PRO A 107 4.53 0.73 -2.51
CA PRO A 107 5.46 0.42 -1.44
C PRO A 107 6.37 -0.75 -1.84
N ALA A 108 7.70 -0.62 -1.67
CA ALA A 108 8.68 -1.59 -2.14
C ALA A 108 8.46 -3.01 -1.58
N HIS A 109 8.03 -3.13 -0.32
CA HIS A 109 7.69 -4.43 0.28
C HIS A 109 6.47 -5.09 -0.35
N ILE A 110 5.50 -4.31 -0.84
CA ILE A 110 4.34 -4.84 -1.60
C ILE A 110 4.78 -5.28 -3.00
N VAL A 111 5.71 -4.55 -3.64
CA VAL A 111 6.31 -4.96 -4.93
C VAL A 111 7.00 -6.31 -4.77
N ARG A 112 7.86 -6.46 -3.75
CA ARG A 112 8.53 -7.73 -3.43
C ARG A 112 7.52 -8.86 -3.18
N ALA A 113 6.49 -8.60 -2.37
CA ALA A 113 5.44 -9.57 -2.10
C ALA A 113 4.70 -10.01 -3.37
N LEU A 114 4.31 -9.09 -4.24
CA LEU A 114 3.64 -9.39 -5.52
C LEU A 114 4.53 -10.26 -6.42
N LEU A 115 5.80 -9.89 -6.59
CA LEU A 115 6.75 -10.66 -7.39
C LEU A 115 6.96 -12.07 -6.81
N GLN A 116 7.09 -12.19 -5.48
CA GLN A 116 7.21 -13.49 -4.80
C GLN A 116 5.95 -14.34 -5.02
N LEU A 117 4.75 -13.78 -4.84
CA LEU A 117 3.49 -14.51 -5.02
C LEU A 117 3.28 -14.96 -6.47
N VAL A 118 3.62 -14.13 -7.45
CA VAL A 118 3.54 -14.51 -8.86
C VAL A 118 4.46 -15.69 -9.17
N ARG A 119 5.71 -15.65 -8.67
CA ARG A 119 6.65 -16.78 -8.80
C ARG A 119 6.15 -18.03 -8.12
N LEU A 120 5.74 -17.94 -6.85
CA LEU A 120 5.20 -19.07 -6.11
C LEU A 120 3.96 -19.67 -6.79
N CYS A 121 3.07 -18.84 -7.32
CA CYS A 121 1.90 -19.31 -8.06
C CYS A 121 2.32 -20.09 -9.31
N ARG A 122 3.32 -19.60 -10.05
CA ARG A 122 3.89 -20.32 -11.21
C ARG A 122 4.52 -21.65 -10.78
N ASP A 123 5.41 -21.62 -9.79
CA ASP A 123 6.22 -22.77 -9.36
C ASP A 123 5.38 -23.89 -8.71
N ASN A 124 4.23 -23.54 -8.11
CA ASN A 124 3.30 -24.50 -7.50
C ASN A 124 2.19 -24.97 -8.45
N GLY A 125 2.37 -24.81 -9.77
CA GLY A 125 1.48 -25.40 -10.78
C GLY A 125 0.28 -24.54 -11.17
N GLY A 126 0.27 -23.25 -10.84
CA GLY A 126 -0.81 -22.33 -11.20
C GLY A 126 -1.07 -22.28 -12.71
N ALA A 127 -0.04 -22.42 -13.56
CA ALA A 127 -0.19 -22.48 -15.01
C ALA A 127 -0.98 -23.70 -15.52
N ASN A 128 -1.28 -24.68 -14.67
CA ASN A 128 -2.10 -25.85 -14.98
C ASN A 128 -3.39 -25.91 -14.15
N GLN A 129 -3.66 -24.90 -13.30
CA GLN A 129 -4.83 -24.90 -12.44
C GLN A 129 -6.08 -24.51 -13.22
N GLU A 130 -7.12 -25.34 -13.13
CA GLU A 130 -8.41 -25.03 -13.74
C GLU A 130 -9.02 -23.78 -13.11
N GLY A 131 -9.33 -22.78 -13.94
CA GLY A 131 -9.97 -21.55 -13.51
C GLY A 131 -9.11 -20.67 -12.60
N LEU A 132 -7.77 -20.74 -12.66
CA LEU A 132 -6.91 -19.84 -11.89
C LEU A 132 -7.35 -18.37 -12.08
N PHE A 133 -7.37 -17.60 -10.99
CA PHE A 133 -7.92 -16.22 -10.90
C PHE A 133 -9.43 -16.09 -11.05
N ARG A 134 -10.16 -17.08 -11.58
CA ARG A 134 -11.63 -17.14 -11.59
C ARG A 134 -12.18 -17.82 -10.34
N VAL A 135 -11.63 -18.97 -9.97
CA VAL A 135 -12.03 -19.74 -8.78
C VAL A 135 -11.52 -19.02 -7.52
N PRO A 136 -12.38 -18.77 -6.52
CA PRO A 136 -11.96 -18.11 -5.28
C PRO A 136 -11.16 -19.07 -4.39
N GLY A 137 -10.06 -18.57 -3.83
CA GLY A 137 -9.32 -19.26 -2.77
C GLY A 137 -9.94 -19.08 -1.38
N ARG A 138 -9.26 -19.58 -0.36
CA ARG A 138 -9.68 -19.46 1.05
C ARG A 138 -9.48 -18.04 1.55
N ALA A 139 -10.58 -17.38 1.93
CA ALA A 139 -10.57 -15.99 2.39
C ALA A 139 -9.63 -15.74 3.58
N SER A 140 -9.53 -16.69 4.52
CA SER A 140 -8.63 -16.58 5.67
C SER A 140 -7.15 -16.61 5.26
N LEU A 141 -6.77 -17.49 4.32
CA LEU A 141 -5.41 -17.56 3.81
C LEU A 141 -5.07 -16.31 2.99
N ILE A 142 -5.97 -15.86 2.11
CA ILE A 142 -5.79 -14.60 1.35
C ILE A 142 -5.52 -13.43 2.30
N LYS A 143 -6.30 -13.33 3.39
CA LYS A 143 -6.12 -12.30 4.42
C LYS A 143 -4.76 -12.43 5.12
N SER A 144 -4.35 -13.65 5.47
CA SER A 144 -3.05 -13.93 6.09
C SER A 144 -1.88 -13.53 5.18
N ILE A 145 -1.91 -13.92 3.91
CA ILE A 145 -0.87 -13.58 2.93
C ILE A 145 -0.76 -12.06 2.74
N CYS A 146 -1.91 -11.38 2.55
CA CYS A 146 -1.92 -9.92 2.43
C CYS A 146 -1.36 -9.26 3.69
N ARG A 147 -1.70 -9.79 4.87
CA ARG A 147 -1.20 -9.30 6.16
C ARG A 147 0.32 -9.42 6.26
N SER A 148 0.88 -10.58 5.91
CA SER A 148 2.33 -10.80 5.88
C SER A 148 3.04 -9.85 4.92
N ALA A 149 2.45 -9.63 3.73
CA ALA A 149 2.94 -8.63 2.79
C ALA A 149 2.96 -7.23 3.42
N TYR A 150 1.86 -6.75 4.00
CA TYR A 150 1.79 -5.43 4.64
C TYR A 150 2.74 -5.24 5.82
N LEU A 151 3.02 -6.31 6.56
CA LEU A 151 4.00 -6.34 7.64
C LEU A 151 5.46 -6.38 7.16
N ASN A 152 5.70 -6.42 5.85
CA ASN A 152 7.03 -6.58 5.26
C ASN A 152 7.75 -7.83 5.81
N ARG A 153 7.01 -8.94 5.93
CA ARG A 153 7.63 -10.23 6.22
C ARG A 153 8.49 -10.66 5.02
N PRO A 154 9.65 -11.30 5.25
CA PRO A 154 10.50 -11.79 4.16
C PRO A 154 9.78 -12.84 3.33
N ASP A 155 9.02 -13.72 4.00
CA ASP A 155 8.14 -14.70 3.37
C ASP A 155 6.68 -14.33 3.64
N VAL A 156 5.93 -14.11 2.57
CA VAL A 156 4.52 -13.75 2.66
C VAL A 156 3.59 -14.95 2.87
N VAL A 157 4.09 -16.16 2.62
CA VAL A 157 3.35 -17.42 2.69
C VAL A 157 4.32 -18.55 2.98
N THR A 158 3.90 -19.56 3.74
CA THR A 158 4.70 -20.76 3.97
C THR A 158 4.72 -21.68 2.73
N ALA A 159 5.67 -22.61 2.66
CA ALA A 159 5.75 -23.57 1.57
C ALA A 159 4.47 -24.43 1.43
N ASP A 160 3.84 -24.79 2.54
CA ASP A 160 2.62 -25.59 2.54
C ASP A 160 1.40 -24.78 2.09
N GLU A 161 1.29 -23.54 2.54
CA GLU A 161 0.23 -22.62 2.11
C GLU A 161 0.37 -22.22 0.63
N ALA A 162 1.60 -22.14 0.11
CA ALA A 162 1.85 -21.78 -1.30
C ALA A 162 1.31 -22.82 -2.30
N ARG A 163 1.02 -24.05 -1.85
CA ARG A 163 0.35 -25.08 -2.67
C ARG A 163 -1.11 -24.76 -2.97
N ASP A 164 -1.74 -23.88 -2.18
CA ASP A 164 -3.07 -23.35 -2.44
C ASP A 164 -2.95 -22.16 -3.42
N VAL A 165 -2.85 -22.50 -4.70
CA VAL A 165 -2.60 -21.54 -5.78
C VAL A 165 -3.79 -20.58 -5.99
N GLU A 166 -5.02 -21.00 -5.68
CA GLU A 166 -6.21 -20.13 -5.72
C GLU A 166 -6.15 -19.04 -4.64
N SER A 167 -5.70 -19.38 -3.44
CA SER A 167 -5.49 -18.39 -2.38
C SER A 167 -4.32 -17.45 -2.69
N THR A 168 -3.24 -17.98 -3.28
CA THR A 168 -2.12 -17.16 -3.77
C THR A 168 -2.58 -16.18 -4.86
N ALA A 169 -3.34 -16.67 -5.85
CA ALA A 169 -3.95 -15.87 -6.90
C ALA A 169 -4.94 -14.81 -6.35
N GLY A 170 -5.75 -15.19 -5.36
CA GLY A 170 -6.63 -14.29 -4.64
C GLY A 170 -5.88 -13.17 -3.92
N ALA A 171 -4.76 -13.49 -3.27
CA ALA A 171 -3.90 -12.51 -2.62
C ALA A 171 -3.25 -11.54 -3.61
N ILE A 172 -2.78 -12.03 -4.77
CA ILE A 172 -2.27 -11.17 -5.86
C ILE A 172 -3.33 -10.15 -6.26
N LYS A 173 -4.55 -10.58 -6.60
CA LYS A 173 -5.64 -9.66 -6.98
C LYS A 173 -5.98 -8.68 -5.86
N ARG A 174 -6.00 -9.14 -4.60
CA ARG A 174 -6.31 -8.28 -3.46
C ARG A 174 -5.23 -7.22 -3.23
N LEU A 175 -3.95 -7.58 -3.34
CA LEU A 175 -2.85 -6.63 -3.23
C LEU A 175 -2.91 -5.60 -4.34
N LEU A 176 -3.13 -6.01 -5.59
CA LEU A 176 -3.29 -5.09 -6.73
C LEU A 176 -4.46 -4.11 -6.53
N TRP A 177 -5.61 -4.60 -6.06
CA TRP A 177 -6.78 -3.76 -5.77
C TRP A 177 -6.52 -2.72 -4.67
N THR A 178 -5.67 -3.06 -3.70
CA THR A 178 -5.43 -2.23 -2.51
C THR A 178 -4.21 -1.32 -2.64
N LEU A 179 -3.60 -1.27 -3.82
CA LEU A 179 -2.52 -0.33 -4.10
C LEU A 179 -2.98 1.13 -3.93
N PRO A 180 -2.05 2.05 -3.62
CA PRO A 180 -2.33 3.48 -3.57
C PRO A 180 -2.88 4.06 -4.88
N GLU A 181 -2.47 3.45 -6.00
CA GLU A 181 -2.78 3.81 -7.39
C GLU A 181 -2.84 2.52 -8.22
N PRO A 182 -3.55 2.45 -9.38
CA PRO A 182 -3.67 1.20 -10.11
C PRO A 182 -2.32 0.74 -10.62
N LEU A 183 -2.16 -0.57 -10.85
CA LEU A 183 -0.91 -1.11 -11.38
C LEU A 183 -0.48 -0.45 -12.69
N PHE A 184 -1.44 -0.13 -13.58
CA PHE A 184 -1.18 0.60 -14.81
C PHE A 184 -0.99 2.12 -14.64
N THR A 185 -1.00 2.65 -13.42
CA THR A 185 -1.08 4.08 -13.08
C THR A 185 -2.36 4.74 -13.61
N ALA A 186 -2.90 5.72 -12.89
CA ALA A 186 -4.11 6.41 -13.29
C ALA A 186 -3.97 7.07 -14.68
N ALA A 187 -2.77 7.58 -14.98
CA ALA A 187 -2.46 8.23 -16.25
C ALA A 187 -2.38 7.25 -17.45
N SER A 188 -1.96 6.00 -17.24
CA SER A 188 -1.80 5.05 -18.36
C SER A 188 -2.93 4.04 -18.49
N VAL A 189 -3.84 3.89 -17.52
CA VAL A 189 -4.98 2.96 -17.62
C VAL A 189 -5.77 3.16 -18.93
N THR A 190 -6.26 4.38 -19.21
CA THR A 190 -7.07 4.63 -20.42
C THR A 190 -6.27 4.43 -21.71
N PRO A 191 -5.09 5.04 -21.90
CA PRO A 191 -4.25 4.79 -23.07
C PRO A 191 -3.92 3.30 -23.29
N MET A 192 -3.65 2.55 -22.21
CA MET A 192 -3.39 1.11 -22.29
C MET A 192 -4.60 0.35 -22.81
N THR A 193 -5.80 0.63 -22.30
CA THR A 193 -7.04 -0.03 -22.77
C THR A 193 -7.44 0.30 -24.20
N GLN A 194 -6.94 1.42 -24.73
CA GLN A 194 -7.19 1.87 -26.11
C GLN A 194 -6.08 1.44 -27.08
N ALA A 195 -4.99 0.84 -26.58
CA ALA A 195 -3.91 0.36 -27.43
C ALA A 195 -4.40 -0.77 -28.33
N THR A 196 -4.02 -0.73 -29.60
CA THR A 196 -4.39 -1.71 -30.62
C THR A 196 -3.20 -2.51 -31.13
N ALA A 197 -1.98 -2.17 -30.71
CA ALA A 197 -0.76 -2.84 -31.13
C ALA A 197 0.29 -2.97 -29.99
N PRO A 198 1.12 -4.03 -29.99
CA PRO A 198 2.20 -4.24 -29.01
C PRO A 198 3.13 -3.05 -28.83
N GLY A 199 3.50 -2.38 -29.94
CA GLY A 199 4.42 -1.24 -29.90
C GLY A 199 3.87 -0.05 -29.09
N GLN A 200 2.55 0.16 -29.09
CA GLN A 200 1.90 1.21 -28.29
C GLN A 200 1.94 0.85 -26.81
N VAL A 201 1.62 -0.40 -26.48
CA VAL A 201 1.70 -0.92 -25.11
C VAL A 201 3.12 -0.81 -24.57
N ARG A 202 4.12 -1.24 -25.36
CA ARG A 202 5.55 -1.14 -25.00
C ARG A 202 6.00 0.31 -24.76
N ALA A 203 5.57 1.25 -25.60
CA ALA A 203 5.88 2.67 -25.41
C ALA A 203 5.27 3.22 -24.10
N LEU A 204 4.02 2.87 -23.81
CA LEU A 204 3.35 3.24 -22.56
C LEU A 204 4.08 2.65 -21.35
N LEU A 205 4.35 1.35 -21.38
CA LEU A 205 5.12 0.66 -20.32
C LEU A 205 6.45 1.36 -20.08
N SER A 206 7.20 1.73 -21.12
CA SER A 206 8.53 2.38 -21.00
C SER A 206 8.50 3.70 -20.22
N SER A 207 7.37 4.40 -20.18
CA SER A 207 7.17 5.64 -19.41
C SER A 207 6.71 5.44 -17.97
N MET A 208 6.27 4.22 -17.61
CA MET A 208 5.78 3.90 -16.27
C MET A 208 6.92 3.76 -15.26
N PRO A 209 6.67 3.79 -13.94
CA PRO A 209 7.69 3.47 -12.94
C PRO A 209 8.24 2.04 -13.07
N THR A 210 9.52 1.84 -12.76
CA THR A 210 10.21 0.53 -12.86
C THR A 210 9.50 -0.57 -12.07
N ASP A 211 9.02 -0.27 -10.86
CA ASP A 211 8.31 -1.25 -10.03
C ASP A 211 7.01 -1.72 -10.66
N ASN A 212 6.22 -0.80 -11.23
CA ASN A 212 5.00 -1.13 -11.96
C ASN A 212 5.30 -2.04 -13.15
N ARG A 213 6.30 -1.66 -13.96
CA ARG A 213 6.74 -2.47 -15.11
C ARG A 213 7.17 -3.87 -14.71
N ALA A 214 7.94 -4.01 -13.63
CA ALA A 214 8.43 -5.30 -13.15
C ALA A 214 7.28 -6.23 -12.72
N VAL A 215 6.31 -5.70 -11.96
CA VAL A 215 5.12 -6.46 -11.56
C VAL A 215 4.26 -6.84 -12.76
N ILE A 216 4.06 -5.92 -13.72
CA ILE A 216 3.33 -6.20 -14.95
C ILE A 216 3.99 -7.31 -15.75
N HIS A 217 5.31 -7.23 -15.95
CA HIS A 217 6.08 -8.26 -16.66
C HIS A 217 5.88 -9.64 -16.03
N ASP A 218 6.18 -9.81 -14.74
CA ASP A 218 6.10 -11.12 -14.10
C ASP A 218 4.66 -11.65 -14.08
N LEU A 219 3.67 -10.78 -13.79
CA LEU A 219 2.25 -11.13 -13.78
C LEU A 219 1.77 -11.60 -15.15
N PHE A 220 1.98 -10.81 -16.21
CA PHE A 220 1.51 -11.17 -17.54
C PHE A 220 2.28 -12.35 -18.13
N GLY A 221 3.52 -12.59 -17.69
CA GLY A 221 4.23 -13.82 -18.00
C GLY A 221 3.50 -15.04 -17.42
N LEU A 222 3.02 -14.97 -16.17
CA LEU A 222 2.21 -16.05 -15.58
C LEU A 222 0.88 -16.21 -16.31
N LEU A 223 0.22 -15.11 -16.67
CA LEU A 223 -1.05 -15.15 -17.41
C LEU A 223 -0.88 -15.77 -18.80
N ARG A 224 0.24 -15.48 -19.49
CA ARG A 224 0.64 -16.16 -20.73
C ARG A 224 0.79 -17.65 -20.52
N ASP A 225 1.51 -18.09 -19.49
CA ASP A 225 1.69 -19.51 -19.21
C ASP A 225 0.35 -20.22 -18.91
N VAL A 226 -0.56 -19.55 -18.19
CA VAL A 226 -1.94 -20.03 -17.94
C VAL A 226 -2.74 -20.19 -19.23
N CYS A 227 -2.68 -19.21 -20.14
CA CYS A 227 -3.39 -19.25 -21.41
C CYS A 227 -2.76 -20.21 -22.43
N ALA A 228 -1.44 -20.45 -22.36
CA ALA A 228 -0.80 -21.49 -23.17
C ALA A 228 -1.40 -22.87 -22.89
N ASN A 229 -1.87 -23.11 -21.65
CA ASN A 229 -2.54 -24.34 -21.23
C ASN A 229 -4.07 -24.23 -21.18
N THR A 230 -4.69 -23.40 -22.03
CA THR A 230 -6.16 -23.14 -22.02
C THR A 230 -7.01 -24.42 -22.05
N THR A 231 -6.54 -25.50 -22.66
CA THR A 231 -7.24 -26.79 -22.68
C THR A 231 -7.46 -27.37 -21.28
N THR A 232 -6.51 -27.16 -20.37
CA THR A 232 -6.56 -27.55 -18.96
C THR A 232 -7.11 -26.43 -18.10
N THR A 233 -6.55 -25.22 -18.19
CA THR A 233 -6.88 -24.10 -17.30
C THR A 233 -8.27 -23.53 -17.56
N LYS A 234 -8.82 -23.69 -18.77
CA LYS A 234 -10.08 -23.06 -19.21
C LYS A 234 -10.06 -21.53 -19.12
N MET A 235 -8.88 -20.92 -19.08
CA MET A 235 -8.70 -19.48 -18.97
C MET A 235 -8.13 -18.92 -20.27
N SER A 236 -8.86 -17.99 -20.88
CA SER A 236 -8.43 -17.24 -22.06
C SER A 236 -8.04 -15.81 -21.67
N PRO A 237 -7.35 -15.04 -22.54
CA PRO A 237 -7.04 -13.64 -22.25
C PRO A 237 -8.30 -12.84 -21.91
N ALA A 238 -9.39 -13.05 -22.66
CA ALA A 238 -10.68 -12.44 -22.39
C ALA A 238 -11.29 -12.81 -21.02
N SER A 239 -11.17 -14.05 -20.55
CA SER A 239 -11.70 -14.43 -19.23
C SER A 239 -10.84 -13.89 -18.09
N LEU A 240 -9.52 -13.83 -18.27
CA LEU A 240 -8.60 -13.17 -17.34
C LEU A 240 -8.86 -11.66 -17.26
N ALA A 241 -9.14 -11.01 -18.39
CA ALA A 241 -9.49 -9.59 -18.41
C ALA A 241 -10.67 -9.28 -17.49
N ILE A 242 -11.73 -10.10 -17.53
CA ILE A 242 -12.89 -9.95 -16.64
C ILE A 242 -12.49 -10.12 -15.17
N CYS A 243 -11.61 -11.07 -14.86
CA CYS A 243 -11.17 -11.34 -13.50
C CYS A 243 -10.29 -10.22 -12.91
N PHE A 244 -9.53 -9.51 -13.76
CA PHE A 244 -8.55 -8.50 -13.36
C PHE A 244 -9.01 -7.06 -13.57
N ALA A 245 -10.00 -6.80 -14.42
CA ALA A 245 -10.48 -5.44 -14.71
C ALA A 245 -10.83 -4.65 -13.43
N PRO A 246 -11.48 -5.22 -12.40
CA PRO A 246 -11.71 -4.49 -11.15
C PRO A 246 -10.41 -3.99 -10.51
N CYS A 247 -9.39 -4.84 -10.37
CA CYS A 247 -8.15 -4.47 -9.68
C CYS A 247 -7.14 -3.68 -10.52
N LEU A 248 -7.30 -3.62 -11.84
CA LEU A 248 -6.39 -2.88 -12.73
C LEU A 248 -6.96 -1.56 -13.25
N SER A 249 -8.28 -1.38 -13.25
CA SER A 249 -8.94 -0.18 -13.80
C SER A 249 -8.86 1.06 -12.90
N GLY A 250 -8.58 0.89 -11.62
CA GLY A 250 -8.54 2.03 -10.69
C GLY A 250 -9.89 2.63 -10.35
N ALA A 251 -10.97 1.93 -10.68
CA ALA A 251 -12.31 2.44 -10.49
C ALA A 251 -12.70 2.41 -9.00
N GLU A 252 -12.43 3.51 -8.27
CA GLU A 252 -13.28 3.93 -7.14
C GLU A 252 -14.74 4.20 -7.62
N ARG A 253 -14.93 4.38 -8.93
CA ARG A 253 -16.16 4.81 -9.58
C ARG A 253 -16.57 3.76 -10.60
N GLY A 254 -17.51 2.89 -10.25
CA GLY A 254 -18.44 2.06 -11.07
C GLY A 254 -18.18 1.65 -12.53
N ASP A 255 -17.41 2.39 -13.33
CA ASP A 255 -17.08 2.11 -14.73
C ASP A 255 -15.87 1.17 -14.81
N ILE A 256 -16.17 -0.13 -14.85
CA ILE A 256 -15.19 -1.16 -15.20
C ILE A 256 -14.86 -0.99 -16.69
N LEU A 257 -13.63 -0.60 -16.98
CA LEU A 257 -13.13 -0.48 -18.35
C LEU A 257 -13.08 -1.85 -19.03
N ASP A 258 -13.38 -1.91 -20.33
CA ASP A 258 -13.15 -3.11 -21.13
C ASP A 258 -11.64 -3.29 -21.35
N MET A 259 -11.07 -4.26 -20.63
CA MET A 259 -9.65 -4.58 -20.72
C MET A 259 -9.36 -5.75 -21.68
N LYS A 260 -10.38 -6.32 -22.34
CA LYS A 260 -10.18 -7.49 -23.21
C LYS A 260 -9.14 -7.24 -24.32
N PRO A 261 -9.21 -6.16 -25.11
CA PRO A 261 -8.23 -5.93 -26.17
C PRO A 261 -6.79 -5.84 -25.63
N LEU A 262 -6.62 -5.17 -24.48
CA LEU A 262 -5.33 -5.05 -23.82
C LEU A 262 -4.80 -6.40 -23.35
N PHE A 263 -5.65 -7.27 -22.78
CA PHE A 263 -5.25 -8.61 -22.37
C PHE A 263 -4.89 -9.50 -23.56
N GLU A 264 -5.61 -9.41 -24.69
CA GLU A 264 -5.24 -10.14 -25.91
C GLU A 264 -3.83 -9.76 -26.37
N ILE A 265 -3.47 -8.47 -26.35
CA ILE A 265 -2.12 -8.00 -26.69
C ILE A 265 -1.08 -8.47 -25.67
N LEU A 266 -1.29 -8.17 -24.38
CA LEU A 266 -0.32 -8.47 -23.33
C LEU A 266 -0.06 -9.96 -23.11
N VAL A 267 -1.03 -10.82 -23.46
CA VAL A 267 -0.93 -12.28 -23.30
C VAL A 267 -0.45 -12.94 -24.59
N ASN A 268 -1.12 -12.70 -25.73
CA ASN A 268 -0.80 -13.42 -26.97
C ASN A 268 0.42 -12.85 -27.70
N GLN A 269 0.73 -11.57 -27.48
CA GLN A 269 1.88 -10.87 -28.07
C GLN A 269 2.86 -10.45 -26.98
N TYR A 270 2.96 -11.26 -25.91
CA TYR A 270 3.82 -10.99 -24.76
C TYR A 270 5.25 -10.70 -25.18
N ASP A 271 5.87 -11.58 -25.97
CA ASP A 271 7.26 -11.39 -26.36
C ASP A 271 7.42 -10.09 -27.18
N ASP A 272 6.53 -9.74 -28.10
CA ASP A 272 6.60 -8.46 -28.84
C ASP A 272 6.47 -7.21 -27.94
N VAL A 273 5.69 -7.30 -26.86
CA VAL A 273 5.51 -6.19 -25.89
C VAL A 273 6.75 -6.03 -25.00
N PHE A 274 7.32 -7.15 -24.55
CA PHE A 274 8.35 -7.19 -23.51
C PHE A 274 9.78 -7.42 -24.06
N ASP A 275 9.94 -7.72 -25.35
CA ASP A 275 11.23 -7.91 -26.03
C ASP A 275 12.04 -6.60 -26.09
N GLY A 276 13.35 -6.73 -25.89
CA GLY A 276 14.30 -5.61 -25.87
C GLY A 276 14.20 -4.68 -24.65
N VAL A 277 13.30 -4.94 -23.70
CA VAL A 277 13.18 -4.15 -22.47
C VAL A 277 13.98 -4.83 -21.36
N ALA A 278 15.10 -4.23 -20.96
CA ALA A 278 15.82 -4.66 -19.77
C ALA A 278 14.97 -4.35 -18.52
N TYR A 279 14.27 -5.35 -18.00
CA TYR A 279 13.64 -5.27 -16.70
C TYR A 279 14.72 -5.45 -15.64
N GLU A 280 15.30 -4.34 -15.17
CA GLU A 280 16.10 -4.34 -13.95
C GLU A 280 15.26 -5.00 -12.85
N ARG A 281 15.70 -6.17 -12.37
CA ARG A 281 15.11 -6.78 -11.18
C ARG A 281 15.18 -5.72 -10.11
N ALA A 282 14.03 -5.30 -9.59
CA ALA A 282 13.95 -4.31 -8.52
C ALA A 282 15.05 -4.65 -7.50
N SER A 283 16.06 -3.77 -7.39
CA SER A 283 17.02 -3.88 -6.31
C SER A 283 16.17 -3.80 -5.05
N ALA A 284 16.17 -4.86 -4.25
CA ALA A 284 15.62 -4.80 -2.91
C ALA A 284 16.40 -3.70 -2.19
N GLY A 285 15.88 -2.47 -2.25
CA GLY A 285 16.41 -1.36 -1.48
C GLY A 285 16.33 -1.80 -0.03
N ASP A 286 17.46 -1.83 0.64
CA ASP A 286 17.56 -1.98 2.09
C ASP A 286 16.93 -0.73 2.74
N ASP A 287 15.60 -0.69 2.73
CA ASP A 287 14.81 0.38 3.34
C ASP A 287 14.94 0.36 4.88
N ASP A 288 15.50 -0.71 5.46
CA ASP A 288 15.72 -0.87 6.89
C ASP A 288 16.91 -0.04 7.41
N GLU A 289 17.99 0.09 6.63
CA GLU A 289 19.15 0.91 7.03
C GLU A 289 18.85 2.43 6.86
N SER A 290 17.96 2.76 5.91
CA SER A 290 17.44 4.11 5.70
C SER A 290 16.54 4.59 6.85
N LEU A 291 15.84 3.70 7.56
CA LEU A 291 15.10 4.04 8.78
C LEU A 291 16.02 4.55 9.90
N GLY A 292 17.19 3.94 10.08
CA GLY A 292 18.18 4.39 11.07
C GLY A 292 18.84 5.73 10.72
N ASN A 293 19.24 5.89 9.46
CA ASN A 293 19.98 7.07 9.00
C ASN A 293 19.09 8.30 8.78
N ILE A 294 17.85 8.14 8.31
CA ILE A 294 16.89 9.24 8.16
C ILE A 294 16.38 9.74 9.53
N THR A 295 16.22 8.85 10.52
CA THR A 295 15.85 9.26 11.89
C THR A 295 16.96 10.12 12.52
N ARG A 296 18.24 9.81 12.26
CA ARG A 296 19.38 10.66 12.63
C ARG A 296 19.39 12.01 11.90
N LEU A 297 19.21 12.02 10.57
CA LEU A 297 19.28 13.24 9.74
C LEU A 297 18.05 14.16 9.88
N LYS A 298 16.88 13.62 10.26
CA LYS A 298 15.66 14.42 10.53
C LYS A 298 15.58 14.95 11.97
N SER A 299 16.30 14.38 12.94
CA SER A 299 16.40 14.99 14.29
C SER A 299 16.97 16.42 14.24
N THR A 300 17.91 16.68 13.32
CA THR A 300 18.55 17.98 13.10
C THR A 300 17.69 18.89 12.21
N SER A 301 16.99 18.33 11.23
CA SER A 301 16.18 19.08 10.26
C SER A 301 14.78 19.44 10.79
N SER A 302 14.11 18.54 11.53
CA SER A 302 12.83 18.81 12.21
C SER A 302 13.00 19.85 13.32
N ALA A 303 14.11 19.83 14.05
CA ALA A 303 14.46 20.89 15.00
C ALA A 303 14.71 22.23 14.29
N ARG A 304 15.34 22.22 13.11
CA ARG A 304 15.56 23.43 12.29
C ARG A 304 14.27 23.99 11.69
N ILE A 305 13.40 23.14 11.15
CA ILE A 305 12.10 23.52 10.58
C ILE A 305 11.18 24.03 11.68
N MET A 306 11.14 23.35 12.84
CA MET A 306 10.38 23.81 14.01
C MET A 306 10.95 25.13 14.57
N ASN A 307 12.28 25.31 14.57
CA ASN A 307 12.91 26.59 14.96
C ASN A 307 12.70 27.71 13.92
N GLN A 308 12.66 27.42 12.62
CA GLN A 308 12.34 28.38 11.57
C GLN A 308 10.87 28.80 11.62
N LEU A 309 9.94 27.86 11.83
CA LEU A 309 8.51 28.14 12.06
C LEU A 309 8.27 28.93 13.35
N LEU A 310 9.06 28.67 14.40
CA LEU A 310 9.04 29.47 15.63
C LEU A 310 9.68 30.85 15.42
N ALA A 311 10.67 31.00 14.56
CA ALA A 311 11.32 32.29 14.27
C ALA A 311 10.48 33.19 13.35
N SER A 312 9.68 32.61 12.45
CA SER A 312 8.87 33.33 11.45
C SER A 312 7.46 33.70 11.91
N THR A 313 7.08 33.37 13.15
CA THR A 313 5.72 33.61 13.67
C THR A 313 5.70 34.58 14.85
N GLY A 314 4.76 35.52 14.80
CA GLY A 314 4.55 36.56 15.82
C GLY A 314 4.15 36.00 17.20
N GLY A 315 4.28 36.83 18.24
CA GLY A 315 4.28 36.46 19.66
C GLY A 315 3.21 35.47 20.14
N ASP A 316 1.99 35.54 19.59
CA ASP A 316 0.87 34.67 20.00
C ASP A 316 0.98 33.22 19.46
N ALA A 317 1.63 33.02 18.30
CA ALA A 317 1.84 31.70 17.73
C ALA A 317 2.94 30.91 18.48
N LYS A 318 3.96 31.60 18.98
CA LYS A 318 5.01 31.02 19.84
C LYS A 318 4.45 30.44 21.14
N GLY A 319 3.43 31.08 21.72
CA GLY A 319 2.73 30.59 22.91
C GLY A 319 1.92 29.31 22.66
N THR A 320 1.29 29.20 21.50
CA THR A 320 0.50 28.04 21.11
C THR A 320 1.40 26.82 20.84
N LEU A 321 2.50 26.98 20.08
CA LEU A 321 3.46 25.90 19.83
C LEU A 321 4.19 25.40 21.10
N ARG A 322 4.53 26.30 22.03
CA ARG A 322 5.05 25.91 23.36
C ARG A 322 4.04 25.09 24.15
N ARG A 323 2.76 25.47 24.12
CA ARG A 323 1.67 24.73 24.78
C ARG A 323 1.42 23.36 24.14
N THR A 324 1.56 23.23 22.82
CA THR A 324 1.44 21.93 22.14
C THR A 324 2.58 20.99 22.56
N ARG A 325 3.81 21.49 22.65
CA ARG A 325 4.98 20.72 23.13
C ARG A 325 4.84 20.28 24.59
N THR A 326 4.38 21.16 25.49
CA THR A 326 4.15 20.79 26.90
C THR A 326 2.97 19.83 27.04
N ARG A 327 1.90 19.99 26.26
CA ARG A 327 0.72 19.11 26.30
C ARG A 327 1.01 17.69 25.83
N VAL A 328 1.83 17.52 24.79
CA VAL A 328 2.26 16.20 24.31
C VAL A 328 3.09 15.48 25.39
N MET A 329 4.00 16.20 26.05
CA MET A 329 4.82 15.69 27.16
C MET A 329 4.01 15.30 28.40
N ASP A 330 2.98 16.08 28.76
CA ASP A 330 2.11 15.76 29.91
C ASP A 330 1.17 14.58 29.62
N THR A 331 0.68 14.41 28.39
CA THR A 331 -0.15 13.24 28.02
C THR A 331 0.61 11.92 28.03
N LEU A 332 1.92 11.93 27.74
CA LEU A 332 2.76 10.72 27.79
C LEU A 332 3.13 10.31 29.23
N ARG A 333 3.13 11.27 30.17
CA ARG A 333 3.40 11.00 31.60
C ARG A 333 2.25 10.29 32.32
N VAL A 334 1.01 10.56 31.93
CA VAL A 334 -0.18 9.96 32.57
C VAL A 334 -0.43 8.52 32.10
N GLY A 335 0.07 8.12 30.92
CA GLY A 335 0.00 6.73 30.42
C GLY A 335 0.99 5.76 31.10
N ALA A 336 2.06 6.27 31.71
CA ALA A 336 3.11 5.45 32.33
C ALA A 336 2.85 5.11 33.81
N SER A 337 1.88 5.73 34.48
CA SER A 337 1.60 5.53 35.91
C SER A 337 0.44 4.57 36.22
N GLY A 338 -0.02 3.80 35.22
CA GLY A 338 -1.22 2.96 35.31
C GLY A 338 -0.98 1.45 35.33
N THR A 339 0.12 0.95 35.90
CA THR A 339 0.29 -0.50 36.19
C THR A 339 1.15 -0.73 37.44
N THR A 340 0.60 -0.42 38.60
CA THR A 340 0.96 -1.10 39.87
C THR A 340 -0.24 -1.05 40.80
N LYS A 341 -1.08 -2.08 40.72
CA LYS A 341 -1.57 -2.86 41.86
C LYS A 341 -2.29 -4.10 41.37
#